data_AF-A0A846YUB4-F1
#
_entry.id   AF-A0A846YUB4-F1
#
_cell.length_a   1.000
_cell.length_b   1.000
_cell.length_c   1.000
_cell.angle_alpha   90.00
_cell.angle_beta   90.00
_cell.angle_gamma   90.00
#
_symmetry.space_group_name_H-M   'P 1'
#
loop_
_entity.id
_entity.type
_entity.pdbx_description
1 polymer ?
#
loop_
_entity_poly.entity_id
_entity_poly.type
_entity_poly.pdbx_seq_one_letter_code
_entity_poly.pdbx_strand_id
1 'polypeptide(L)'
;MPGTTRRIDRATNALTAYERDAFPGKPSLLRRDAFYAEALLAALVCDLEHYAHHHGINFASAISTGRALNALEVAEDAPYKVGDQVRLIRQHDRCGTVIGWQTTSPDTEVSFLVAVPGIPFIYAEPAAHLASAPAFPPTQTLLGTVHHADQAEQLYISITTRLADALEPARHTLEHDRRRLLAALSSWSGIPQTRLHDELTPRRPSSRHQPADTKAAAADFPTDIDQRLPAAAAPHPHDHDQPPPSPGSSPTPT
;
A
#
# COMPACT_ATOMS: atom_id res chain seq x y z
N MET A 1 -7.76 15.65 -19.77
CA MET A 1 -9.18 16.03 -19.62
C MET A 1 -10.22 15.20 -20.40
N PRO A 2 -9.96 14.48 -21.52
CA PRO A 2 -11.02 13.71 -22.22
C PRO A 2 -11.29 12.29 -21.67
N GLY A 3 -10.50 11.79 -20.71
CA GLY A 3 -10.61 10.42 -20.19
C GLY A 3 -11.67 10.25 -19.09
N THR A 4 -11.72 11.17 -18.13
CA THR A 4 -12.59 11.11 -16.94
C THR A 4 -14.06 11.22 -17.30
N THR A 5 -14.42 12.12 -18.21
CA THR A 5 -15.80 12.27 -18.73
C THR A 5 -16.29 10.99 -19.38
N ARG A 6 -15.48 10.37 -20.26
CA ARG A 6 -15.84 9.10 -20.91
C ARG A 6 -16.05 7.95 -19.93
N ARG A 7 -15.36 7.93 -18.79
CA ARG A 7 -15.53 6.90 -17.75
C ARG A 7 -16.81 7.09 -16.95
N ILE A 8 -17.08 8.31 -16.52
CA ILE A 8 -18.34 8.66 -15.84
C ILE A 8 -19.52 8.35 -16.76
N ASP A 9 -19.40 8.62 -18.05
CA ASP A 9 -20.42 8.27 -19.04
C ASP A 9 -20.63 6.75 -19.13
N ARG A 10 -19.55 5.95 -19.15
CA ARG A 10 -19.65 4.47 -19.15
C ARG A 10 -20.30 3.94 -17.87
N ALA A 11 -19.90 4.43 -16.70
CA ALA A 11 -20.48 4.02 -15.43
C ALA A 11 -21.97 4.41 -15.36
N THR A 12 -22.31 5.64 -15.78
CA THR A 12 -23.69 6.12 -15.85
C THR A 12 -24.53 5.26 -16.80
N ASN A 13 -23.98 4.90 -17.96
CA ASN A 13 -24.66 4.02 -18.92
C ASN A 13 -24.90 2.62 -18.35
N ALA A 14 -23.92 2.04 -17.64
CA ALA A 14 -24.06 0.74 -16.99
C ALA A 14 -25.15 0.77 -15.90
N LEU A 15 -25.13 1.77 -15.02
CA LEU A 15 -26.16 1.97 -14.00
C LEU A 15 -27.55 2.21 -14.60
N THR A 16 -27.64 2.98 -15.69
CA THR A 16 -28.92 3.24 -16.39
C THR A 16 -29.47 1.97 -17.04
N ALA A 17 -28.60 1.14 -17.63
CA ALA A 17 -29.00 -0.14 -18.22
C ALA A 17 -29.50 -1.09 -17.13
N TYR A 18 -28.80 -1.17 -16.00
CA TYR A 18 -29.20 -1.96 -14.85
C TYR A 18 -30.54 -1.50 -14.26
N GLU A 19 -30.74 -0.19 -14.05
CA GLU A 19 -32.02 0.37 -13.58
C GLU A 19 -33.19 -0.05 -14.45
N ARG A 20 -33.02 0.02 -15.78
CA ARG A 20 -34.06 -0.29 -16.75
C ARG A 20 -34.46 -1.76 -16.73
N ASP A 21 -33.49 -2.65 -16.54
CA ASP A 21 -33.70 -4.09 -16.49
C ASP A 21 -34.34 -4.51 -15.15
N ALA A 22 -33.82 -4.00 -14.03
CA ALA A 22 -34.33 -4.30 -12.69
C ALA A 22 -35.72 -3.70 -12.43
N PHE A 23 -36.02 -2.53 -13.01
CA PHE A 23 -37.27 -1.78 -12.77
C PHE A 23 -37.93 -1.31 -14.08
N PRO A 24 -38.43 -2.23 -14.91
CA PRO A 24 -39.00 -1.88 -16.21
C PRO A 24 -40.22 -0.95 -16.05
N GLY A 25 -40.26 0.10 -16.87
CA GLY A 25 -41.39 1.04 -16.93
C GLY A 25 -41.45 2.11 -15.83
N LYS A 26 -40.47 2.15 -14.91
CA LYS A 26 -40.38 3.23 -13.91
C LYS A 26 -39.55 4.41 -14.43
N PRO A 27 -39.88 5.67 -14.05
CA PRO A 27 -39.05 6.82 -14.37
C PRO A 27 -37.72 6.75 -13.61
N SER A 28 -36.61 7.07 -14.28
CA SER A 28 -35.28 7.04 -13.69
C SER A 28 -35.12 8.09 -12.59
N LEU A 29 -34.60 7.66 -11.44
CA LEU A 29 -34.27 8.55 -10.30
C LEU A 29 -32.77 8.78 -10.15
N LEU A 30 -31.94 8.13 -10.96
CA LEU A 30 -30.48 8.14 -10.90
C LEU A 30 -29.83 9.53 -10.82
N ARG A 31 -30.41 10.54 -11.47
CA ARG A 31 -29.84 11.91 -11.51
C ARG A 31 -30.38 12.84 -10.44
N ARG A 32 -31.44 12.45 -9.72
CA ARG A 32 -32.20 13.33 -8.83
C ARG A 32 -32.08 12.97 -7.37
N ASP A 33 -31.65 11.75 -7.07
CA ASP A 33 -31.57 11.22 -5.72
C ASP A 33 -30.28 10.41 -5.53
N ALA A 34 -29.37 10.96 -4.71
CA ALA A 34 -28.08 10.34 -4.41
C ALA A 34 -28.24 9.05 -3.59
N PHE A 35 -29.21 9.00 -2.67
CA PHE A 35 -29.49 7.79 -1.89
C PHE A 35 -30.01 6.67 -2.77
N TYR A 36 -30.86 7.02 -3.74
CA TYR A 36 -31.32 6.05 -4.74
C TYR A 36 -30.17 5.54 -5.61
N ALA A 37 -29.29 6.43 -6.08
CA ALA A 37 -28.13 6.04 -6.88
C ALA A 37 -27.17 5.11 -6.09
N GLU A 38 -26.93 5.41 -4.82
CA GLU A 38 -26.13 4.56 -3.92
C GLU A 38 -26.78 3.19 -3.72
N ALA A 39 -28.09 3.14 -3.44
CA ALA A 39 -28.82 1.89 -3.27
C ALA A 39 -28.79 1.03 -4.55
N LEU A 40 -28.94 1.66 -5.72
CA LEU A 40 -28.88 0.96 -7.00
C LEU A 40 -27.47 0.45 -7.31
N LEU A 41 -26.43 1.23 -6.99
CA LEU A 41 -25.04 0.79 -7.10
C LEU A 41 -24.76 -0.41 -6.18
N ALA A 42 -25.25 -0.37 -4.95
CA ALA A 42 -25.11 -1.48 -4.01
C ALA A 42 -25.82 -2.75 -4.53
N ALA A 43 -27.01 -2.62 -5.11
CA ALA A 43 -27.73 -3.73 -5.74
C ALA A 43 -26.94 -4.31 -6.93
N LEU A 44 -26.41 -3.46 -7.81
CA LEU A 44 -25.56 -3.89 -8.92
C LEU A 44 -24.30 -4.62 -8.44
N VAL A 45 -23.62 -4.09 -7.41
CA VAL A 45 -22.44 -4.73 -6.81
C VAL A 45 -22.79 -6.12 -6.25
N CYS A 46 -23.94 -6.25 -5.59
CA CYS A 46 -24.46 -7.53 -5.10
C CYS A 46 -24.71 -8.53 -6.24
N ASP A 47 -25.35 -8.12 -7.32
CA ASP A 47 -25.61 -9.00 -8.48
C ASP A 47 -24.32 -9.40 -9.21
N LEU A 48 -23.33 -8.49 -9.28
CA LEU A 48 -22.01 -8.79 -9.82
C LEU A 48 -21.24 -9.80 -8.96
N GLU A 49 -21.42 -9.77 -7.64
CA GLU A 49 -20.86 -10.77 -6.74
C GLU A 49 -21.50 -12.15 -6.97
N HIS A 50 -22.81 -12.22 -7.11
CA HIS A 50 -23.52 -13.47 -7.47
C HIS A 50 -23.05 -14.01 -8.83
N TYR A 51 -22.92 -13.14 -9.84
CA TYR A 51 -22.38 -13.50 -11.15
C TYR A 51 -20.96 -14.05 -11.00
N ALA A 52 -20.08 -13.37 -10.26
CA ALA A 52 -18.71 -13.81 -10.05
C ALA A 52 -18.65 -15.19 -9.39
N HIS A 53 -19.48 -15.42 -8.36
CA HIS A 53 -19.60 -16.71 -7.69
C HIS A 53 -20.01 -17.83 -8.66
N HIS A 54 -21.06 -17.60 -9.46
CA HIS A 54 -21.54 -18.56 -10.45
C HIS A 54 -20.49 -18.92 -11.51
N HIS A 55 -19.61 -17.97 -11.85
CA HIS A 55 -18.59 -18.13 -12.88
C HIS A 55 -17.18 -18.44 -12.33
N GLY A 56 -17.03 -18.67 -11.02
CA GLY A 56 -15.74 -18.97 -10.40
C GLY A 56 -14.74 -17.79 -10.45
N ILE A 57 -15.23 -16.55 -10.58
CA ILE A 57 -14.41 -15.34 -10.58
C ILE A 57 -14.19 -14.90 -9.13
N ASN A 58 -12.95 -14.59 -8.77
CA ASN A 58 -12.65 -14.02 -7.45
C ASN A 58 -13.07 -12.54 -7.38
N PHE A 59 -14.29 -12.30 -6.88
CA PHE A 59 -14.88 -10.97 -6.78
C PHE A 59 -14.03 -9.99 -5.95
N ALA A 60 -13.52 -10.43 -4.80
CA ALA A 60 -12.70 -9.60 -3.93
C ALA A 60 -11.41 -9.13 -4.64
N SER A 61 -10.75 -10.04 -5.38
CA SER A 61 -9.58 -9.70 -6.19
C SER A 61 -9.93 -8.72 -7.31
N ALA A 62 -11.07 -8.90 -7.99
CA ALA A 62 -11.50 -8.01 -9.07
C ALA A 62 -11.80 -6.59 -8.55
N ILE A 63 -12.49 -6.46 -7.40
CA ILE A 63 -12.72 -5.17 -6.74
C ILE A 63 -11.41 -4.53 -6.30
N SER A 64 -10.48 -5.30 -5.73
CA SER A 64 -9.16 -4.80 -5.34
C SER A 64 -8.39 -4.26 -6.55
N THR A 65 -8.35 -4.99 -7.65
CA THR A 65 -7.71 -4.55 -8.90
C THR A 65 -8.38 -3.29 -9.46
N GLY A 66 -9.71 -3.24 -9.48
CA GLY A 66 -10.47 -2.06 -9.91
C GLY A 66 -10.16 -0.82 -9.06
N ARG A 67 -10.06 -0.97 -7.74
CA ARG A 67 -9.65 0.11 -6.82
C ARG A 67 -8.22 0.57 -7.11
N ALA A 68 -7.29 -0.35 -7.35
CA ALA A 68 -5.90 -0.01 -7.68
C ALA A 68 -5.80 0.74 -9.02
N LEU A 69 -6.53 0.31 -10.06
CA LEU A 69 -6.58 1.01 -11.34
C LEU A 69 -7.19 2.41 -11.20
N ASN A 70 -8.30 2.54 -10.47
CA ASN A 70 -8.90 3.84 -10.20
C ASN A 70 -7.92 4.76 -9.45
N ALA A 71 -7.18 4.24 -8.48
CA ALA A 71 -6.16 5.00 -7.76
C ALA A 71 -5.05 5.50 -8.70
N LEU A 72 -4.53 4.63 -9.59
CA LEU A 72 -3.54 5.02 -10.60
C LEU A 72 -4.06 6.12 -11.52
N GLU A 73 -5.30 6.01 -11.97
CA GLU A 73 -5.93 6.99 -12.84
C GLU A 73 -6.13 8.34 -12.14
N VAL A 74 -6.58 8.33 -10.89
CA VAL A 74 -6.69 9.55 -10.07
C VAL A 74 -5.32 10.19 -9.87
N ALA A 75 -4.25 9.39 -9.77
CA ALA A 75 -2.88 9.87 -9.65
C ALA A 75 -2.33 10.51 -10.93
N GLU A 76 -2.79 10.11 -12.12
CA GLU A 76 -2.33 10.70 -13.39
C GLU A 76 -2.73 12.17 -13.51
N ASP A 77 -3.93 12.51 -13.04
CA ASP A 77 -4.48 13.86 -13.04
C ASP A 77 -4.13 14.65 -11.75
N ALA A 78 -3.45 14.01 -10.78
CA ALA A 78 -3.09 14.65 -9.52
C ALA A 78 -2.01 15.73 -9.74
N PRO A 79 -2.07 16.86 -8.99
CA PRO A 79 -1.06 17.91 -9.06
C PRO A 79 0.33 17.46 -8.62
N TYR A 80 0.41 16.37 -7.85
CA TYR A 80 1.65 15.76 -7.40
C TYR A 80 1.58 14.24 -7.56
N LYS A 81 2.73 13.63 -7.83
CA LYS A 81 2.90 12.18 -8.01
C LYS A 81 3.84 11.62 -6.94
N VAL A 82 3.75 10.32 -6.71
CA VAL A 82 4.72 9.62 -5.86
C VAL A 82 6.12 9.79 -6.43
N GLY A 83 7.07 10.16 -5.58
CA GLY A 83 8.43 10.53 -5.95
C GLY A 83 8.63 12.04 -6.14
N ASP A 84 7.57 12.83 -6.25
CA ASP A 84 7.71 14.28 -6.36
C ASP A 84 8.30 14.88 -5.08
N GLN A 85 9.22 15.80 -5.27
CA GLN A 85 9.85 16.58 -4.21
C GLN A 85 9.01 17.84 -3.95
N VAL A 86 8.46 17.94 -2.74
CA VAL A 86 7.53 19.00 -2.34
C VAL A 86 7.98 19.72 -1.08
N ARG A 87 7.57 20.98 -0.96
CA ARG A 87 7.77 21.83 0.21
C ARG A 87 6.45 21.96 0.97
N LEU A 88 6.47 21.67 2.26
CA LEU A 88 5.32 21.73 3.16
C LEU A 88 5.18 23.15 3.72
N ILE A 89 4.24 23.94 3.16
CA ILE A 89 4.06 25.35 3.50
C ILE A 89 3.70 25.54 4.98
N ARG A 90 2.85 24.65 5.52
CA ARG A 90 2.43 24.71 6.94
C ARG A 90 3.47 24.20 7.93
N GLN A 91 4.51 23.52 7.45
CA GLN A 91 5.47 22.81 8.30
C GLN A 91 6.85 23.48 8.26
N HIS A 92 6.88 24.82 8.36
CA HIS A 92 8.11 25.62 8.33
C HIS A 92 8.92 25.42 7.04
N ASP A 93 8.24 25.32 5.90
CA ASP A 93 8.88 25.19 4.58
C ASP A 93 9.84 23.98 4.47
N ARG A 94 9.59 22.92 5.25
CA ARG A 94 10.35 21.67 5.14
C ARG A 94 10.14 21.03 3.77
N CYS A 95 11.19 20.42 3.24
CA CYS A 95 11.08 19.65 2.00
C CYS A 95 10.96 18.15 2.31
N GLY A 96 10.13 17.47 1.53
CA GLY A 96 9.89 16.04 1.61
C GLY A 96 9.57 15.43 0.24
N THR A 97 9.36 14.13 0.23
CA THR A 97 9.00 13.36 -0.96
C THR A 97 7.59 12.82 -0.80
N VAL A 98 6.76 12.97 -1.84
CA VAL A 98 5.42 12.37 -1.88
C VAL A 98 5.57 10.84 -1.97
N ILE A 99 5.00 10.13 -1.01
CA ILE A 99 5.03 8.66 -0.92
C ILE A 99 3.67 8.02 -1.15
N GLY A 100 2.61 8.83 -1.28
CA GLY A 100 1.27 8.37 -1.58
C GLY A 100 0.25 9.49 -1.46
N TRP A 101 -1.02 9.12 -1.45
CA TRP A 101 -2.14 10.01 -1.15
C TRP A 101 -3.25 9.21 -0.49
N GLN A 102 -4.15 9.90 0.19
CA GLN A 102 -5.34 9.34 0.79
C GLN A 102 -6.53 10.28 0.60
N THR A 103 -7.71 9.69 0.46
CA THR A 103 -8.98 10.39 0.38
C THR A 103 -9.75 10.07 1.64
N THR A 104 -9.93 11.05 2.53
CA THR A 104 -10.55 10.82 3.86
C THR A 104 -12.08 10.65 3.76
N SER A 105 -12.71 11.23 2.74
CA SER A 105 -14.12 11.02 2.39
C SER A 105 -14.34 11.42 0.92
N PRO A 106 -15.38 10.88 0.25
CA PRO A 106 -15.68 11.20 -1.15
C PRO A 106 -15.86 12.71 -1.45
N ASP A 107 -16.26 13.49 -0.45
CA ASP A 107 -16.40 14.95 -0.56
C ASP A 107 -15.18 15.74 -0.03
N THR A 108 -14.14 15.05 0.43
CA THR A 108 -12.95 15.68 1.03
C THR A 108 -11.82 15.81 0.04
N GLU A 109 -11.05 16.90 0.16
CA GLU A 109 -9.84 17.14 -0.62
C GLU A 109 -8.81 16.00 -0.43
N VAL A 110 -8.20 15.56 -1.53
CA VAL A 110 -7.14 14.54 -1.51
C VAL A 110 -5.95 15.07 -0.71
N SER A 111 -5.52 14.31 0.29
CA SER A 111 -4.31 14.61 1.06
C SER A 111 -3.15 13.78 0.54
N PHE A 112 -2.04 14.43 0.21
CA PHE A 112 -0.80 13.79 -0.18
C PHE A 112 -0.01 13.40 1.05
N LEU A 113 0.51 12.18 1.03
CA LEU A 113 1.37 11.63 2.07
C LEU A 113 2.81 11.99 1.74
N VAL A 114 3.46 12.76 2.62
CA VAL A 114 4.80 13.29 2.41
C VAL A 114 5.74 12.79 3.51
N ALA A 115 6.80 12.11 3.09
CA ALA A 115 7.91 11.71 3.95
C ALA A 115 8.96 12.83 3.98
N VAL A 116 9.36 13.24 5.18
CA VAL A 116 10.41 14.25 5.38
C VAL A 116 11.63 13.54 5.98
N PRO A 117 12.84 13.70 5.41
CA PRO A 117 14.01 12.98 5.89
C PRO A 117 14.25 13.14 7.39
N GLY A 118 14.51 12.04 8.09
CA GLY A 118 14.75 12.05 9.54
C GLY A 118 13.56 12.47 10.40
N ILE A 119 12.35 12.54 9.84
CA ILE A 119 11.11 12.69 10.61
C ILE A 119 10.36 11.35 10.58
N PRO A 120 10.10 10.71 11.73
CA PRO A 120 9.58 9.34 11.77
C PRO A 120 8.09 9.21 11.42
N PHE A 121 7.39 10.33 11.20
CA PHE A 121 5.97 10.35 10.87
C PHE A 121 5.74 10.96 9.49
N ILE A 122 4.66 10.50 8.85
CA ILE A 122 4.25 10.94 7.52
C ILE A 122 3.31 12.12 7.68
N TYR A 123 3.55 13.19 6.93
CA TYR A 123 2.64 14.32 6.86
C TYR A 123 1.54 14.03 5.83
N ALA A 124 0.29 14.29 6.19
CA ALA A 124 -0.83 14.29 5.26
C ALA A 124 -1.23 15.75 4.99
N GLU A 125 -0.96 16.26 3.79
CA GLU A 125 -1.23 17.65 3.42
C GLU A 125 -2.00 17.71 2.09
N PRO A 126 -3.04 18.55 1.97
CA PRO A 126 -3.70 18.77 0.69
C PRO A 126 -2.80 19.55 -0.28
N ALA A 127 -3.10 19.48 -1.57
CA ALA A 127 -2.31 20.14 -2.62
C ALA A 127 -2.10 21.64 -2.35
N ALA A 128 -3.11 22.33 -1.81
CA ALA A 128 -3.03 23.76 -1.51
C ALA A 128 -1.95 24.14 -0.47
N HIS A 129 -1.46 23.18 0.31
CA HIS A 129 -0.38 23.41 1.30
C HIS A 129 0.96 22.84 0.87
N LEU A 130 1.06 22.40 -0.38
CA LEU A 130 2.27 21.93 -1.00
C LEU A 130 2.72 22.94 -2.04
N ALA A 131 4.03 23.06 -2.17
CA ALA A 131 4.69 23.74 -3.28
C ALA A 131 5.76 22.81 -3.85
N SER A 132 6.22 23.05 -5.07
CA SER A 132 7.40 22.36 -5.59
C SER A 132 8.62 22.67 -4.72
N ALA A 133 9.35 21.64 -4.31
CA ALA A 133 10.61 21.82 -3.62
C ALA A 133 11.70 22.32 -4.58
N PRO A 134 12.75 22.99 -4.09
CA PRO A 134 13.97 23.13 -4.86
C PRO A 134 14.55 21.75 -5.19
N ALA A 135 15.26 21.63 -6.30
CA ALA A 135 15.94 20.39 -6.66
C ALA A 135 16.95 20.00 -5.58
N PHE A 136 17.02 18.71 -5.26
CA PHE A 136 18.03 18.19 -4.34
C PHE A 136 19.43 18.38 -4.95
N PRO A 137 20.42 18.90 -4.19
CA PRO A 137 21.74 19.18 -4.72
C PRO A 137 22.46 17.87 -5.11
N PRO A 138 23.02 17.76 -6.34
CA PRO A 138 23.78 16.60 -6.75
C PRO A 138 24.93 16.32 -5.77
N THR A 139 24.93 15.14 -5.16
CA THR A 139 25.90 14.78 -4.12
C THR A 139 26.75 13.61 -4.58
N GLN A 140 28.03 13.87 -4.83
CA GLN A 140 28.97 12.84 -5.29
C GLN A 140 29.45 11.97 -4.11
N THR A 141 29.30 10.66 -4.28
CA THR A 141 29.74 9.61 -3.35
C THR A 141 30.57 8.55 -4.09
N LEU A 142 31.17 7.63 -3.35
CA LEU A 142 31.84 6.45 -3.91
C LEU A 142 30.94 5.55 -4.75
N LEU A 143 29.63 5.55 -4.47
CA LEU A 143 28.64 4.70 -5.15
C LEU A 143 27.97 5.41 -6.33
N GLY A 144 28.41 6.63 -6.65
CA GLY A 144 27.87 7.47 -7.72
C GLY A 144 27.34 8.80 -7.20
N THR A 145 26.72 9.56 -8.12
CA THR A 145 26.09 10.84 -7.80
C THR A 145 24.62 10.62 -7.46
N VAL A 146 24.21 11.14 -6.31
CA VAL A 146 22.81 11.09 -5.86
C VAL A 146 22.12 12.40 -6.21
N HIS A 147 20.93 12.30 -6.81
CA HIS A 147 20.13 13.45 -7.27
C HIS A 147 18.81 13.63 -6.52
N HIS A 148 18.44 12.67 -5.66
CA HIS A 148 17.18 12.69 -4.94
C HIS A 148 17.36 12.50 -3.43
N ALA A 149 16.52 13.16 -2.64
CA ALA A 149 16.62 13.17 -1.18
C ALA A 149 16.34 11.79 -0.56
N ASP A 150 15.38 11.03 -1.09
CA ASP A 150 15.06 9.67 -0.66
C ASP A 150 16.23 8.70 -0.88
N GLN A 151 16.87 8.79 -2.05
CA GLN A 151 18.09 8.05 -2.35
C GLN A 151 19.23 8.46 -1.42
N ALA A 152 19.38 9.76 -1.12
CA ALA A 152 20.41 10.25 -0.23
C ALA A 152 20.22 9.77 1.21
N GLU A 153 18.97 9.73 1.69
CA GLU A 153 18.62 9.22 3.01
C GLU A 153 18.89 7.70 3.12
N GLN A 154 18.44 6.92 2.14
CA GLN A 154 18.72 5.47 2.08
C GLN A 154 20.23 5.19 2.04
N LEU A 155 20.97 5.95 1.23
CA LEU A 155 22.42 5.82 1.13
C LEU A 155 23.11 6.20 2.44
N TYR A 156 22.65 7.27 3.10
CA TYR A 156 23.15 7.68 4.41
C TYR A 156 22.95 6.57 5.47
N ILE A 157 21.76 5.98 5.53
CA ILE A 157 21.45 4.87 6.46
C ILE A 157 22.36 3.67 6.16
N SER A 158 22.48 3.28 4.89
CA SER A 158 23.34 2.17 4.44
C SER A 158 24.82 2.38 4.78
N ILE A 159 25.35 3.58 4.54
CA ILE A 159 26.73 3.93 4.92
C ILE A 159 26.89 3.88 6.44
N THR A 160 25.93 4.42 7.20
CA THR A 160 25.98 4.43 8.66
C THR A 160 25.98 3.02 9.24
N THR A 161 25.22 2.08 8.67
CA THR A 161 25.27 0.67 9.08
C THR A 161 26.61 0.01 8.76
N ARG A 162 27.19 0.28 7.59
CA ARG A 162 28.44 -0.35 7.13
C ARG A 162 29.68 0.18 7.82
N LEU A 163 29.63 1.42 8.33
CA LEU A 163 30.76 2.05 9.02
C LEU A 163 31.19 1.29 10.28
N ALA A 164 30.30 0.53 10.92
CA ALA A 164 30.64 -0.28 12.09
C ALA A 164 31.69 -1.36 11.80
N ASP A 165 31.67 -1.92 10.58
CA ASP A 165 32.48 -3.08 10.18
C ASP A 165 33.57 -2.70 9.16
N ALA A 166 33.65 -1.43 8.76
CA ALA A 166 34.58 -0.98 7.73
C ALA A 166 36.02 -0.89 8.26
N LEU A 167 36.95 -1.48 7.51
CA LEU A 167 38.40 -1.35 7.73
C LEU A 167 38.95 -0.06 7.09
N GLU A 168 40.06 0.44 7.62
CA GLU A 168 40.83 1.50 6.95
C GLU A 168 41.48 0.96 5.66
N PRO A 169 41.47 1.70 4.54
CA PRO A 169 41.12 3.13 4.35
C PRO A 169 39.67 3.41 3.93
N ALA A 170 38.86 2.37 3.67
CA ALA A 170 37.50 2.52 3.17
C ALA A 170 36.59 3.29 4.16
N ARG A 171 36.87 3.14 5.46
CA ARG A 171 36.17 3.84 6.54
C ARG A 171 36.25 5.36 6.40
N HIS A 172 37.43 5.93 6.20
CA HIS A 172 37.58 7.38 6.01
C HIS A 172 36.77 7.92 4.83
N THR A 173 36.73 7.20 3.70
CA THR A 173 35.96 7.66 2.55
C THR A 173 34.46 7.56 2.78
N LEU A 174 33.98 6.49 3.43
CA LEU A 174 32.58 6.35 3.83
C LEU A 174 32.14 7.43 4.84
N GLU A 175 33.00 7.80 5.80
CA GLU A 175 32.71 8.89 6.73
C GLU A 175 32.58 10.23 6.02
N HIS A 176 33.40 10.46 5.00
CA HIS A 176 33.33 11.66 4.18
C HIS A 176 32.04 11.73 3.37
N ASP A 177 31.65 10.64 2.70
CA ASP A 177 30.39 10.54 1.97
C ASP A 177 29.18 10.73 2.90
N ARG A 178 29.22 10.12 4.09
CA ARG A 178 28.18 10.29 5.13
C ARG A 178 28.00 11.76 5.51
N ARG A 179 29.09 12.51 5.74
CA ARG A 179 29.03 13.94 6.07
C ARG A 179 28.46 14.77 4.92
N ARG A 180 28.85 14.48 3.67
CA ARG A 180 28.33 15.17 2.49
C ARG A 180 26.83 14.96 2.32
N LEU A 181 26.36 13.71 2.42
CA LEU A 181 24.94 13.37 2.34
C LEU A 181 24.14 14.05 3.44
N LEU A 182 24.64 14.05 4.69
CA LEU A 182 23.98 14.73 5.81
C LEU A 182 23.87 16.23 5.59
N ALA A 183 24.92 16.87 5.08
CA ALA A 183 24.91 18.30 4.77
C ALA A 183 23.91 18.64 3.64
N ALA A 184 23.87 17.82 2.58
CA ALA A 184 22.92 17.98 1.48
C ALA A 184 21.46 17.79 1.95
N LEU A 185 21.18 16.73 2.71
CA LEU A 185 19.86 16.47 3.29
C LEU A 185 19.42 17.60 4.22
N SER A 186 20.33 18.09 5.08
CA SER A 186 20.03 19.19 6.00
C SER A 186 19.70 20.49 5.28
N SER A 187 20.53 20.86 4.31
CA SER A 187 20.34 22.07 3.50
C SER A 187 19.03 22.02 2.71
N TRP A 188 18.71 20.87 2.11
CA TRP A 188 17.51 20.71 1.29
C TRP A 188 16.22 20.60 2.12
N SER A 189 16.21 19.81 3.19
CA SER A 189 15.01 19.58 4.01
C SER A 189 14.69 20.72 4.97
N GLY A 190 15.66 21.59 5.27
CA GLY A 190 15.56 22.60 6.32
C GLY A 190 15.70 22.03 7.74
N ILE A 191 16.05 20.75 7.89
CA ILE A 191 16.25 20.10 9.19
C ILE A 191 17.73 20.19 9.59
N PRO A 192 18.07 20.56 10.84
CA PRO A 192 19.46 20.62 11.29
C PRO A 192 20.17 19.26 11.18
N GLN A 193 21.46 19.28 10.80
CA GLN A 193 22.29 18.07 10.67
C GLN A 193 22.32 17.20 11.93
N THR A 194 22.34 17.82 13.12
CA THR A 194 22.33 17.09 14.40
C THR A 194 21.07 16.26 14.55
N ARG A 195 19.90 16.86 14.29
CA ARG A 195 18.61 16.16 14.35
C ARG A 195 18.51 15.06 13.30
N LEU A 196 18.91 15.33 12.06
CA LEU A 196 18.94 14.29 11.02
C LEU A 196 19.87 13.14 11.41
N HIS A 197 21.04 13.43 11.97
CA HIS A 197 21.96 12.40 12.41
C HIS A 197 21.34 11.53 13.50
N ASP A 198 20.73 12.14 14.52
CA ASP A 198 20.14 11.41 15.65
C ASP A 198 18.96 10.52 15.24
N GLU A 199 18.13 10.98 14.30
CA GLU A 199 16.94 10.27 13.85
C GLU A 199 17.24 9.20 12.80
N LEU A 200 18.22 9.45 11.92
CA LEU A 200 18.61 8.50 10.86
C LEU A 200 19.62 7.46 11.30
N THR A 201 20.29 7.66 12.45
CA THR A 201 21.20 6.66 12.98
C THR A 201 20.37 5.45 13.42
N PRO A 202 20.64 4.24 12.86
CA PRO A 202 19.91 3.04 13.24
C PRO A 202 20.01 2.87 14.75
N ARG A 203 18.89 3.04 15.45
CA ARG A 203 18.83 2.73 16.87
C ARG A 203 19.07 1.24 16.98
N ARG A 204 20.14 0.85 17.67
CA ARG A 204 20.30 -0.54 18.08
C ARG A 204 19.00 -0.91 18.80
N PRO A 205 18.30 -1.98 18.39
CA PRO A 205 17.13 -2.43 19.11
C PRO A 205 17.60 -2.61 20.55
N SER A 206 17.09 -1.75 21.43
CA SER A 206 17.36 -1.90 22.84
C SER A 206 16.84 -3.29 23.16
N SER A 207 17.69 -4.17 23.66
CA SER A 207 17.31 -5.50 24.14
C SER A 207 16.44 -5.39 25.40
N ARG A 208 15.36 -4.60 25.35
CA ARG A 208 14.32 -4.48 26.38
C ARG A 208 13.33 -5.63 26.35
N HIS A 209 13.52 -6.58 25.45
CA HIS A 209 13.00 -7.93 25.60
C HIS A 209 14.17 -8.90 25.70
N GLN A 210 14.91 -8.80 26.80
CA GLN A 210 15.34 -10.03 27.45
C GLN A 210 14.04 -10.79 27.73
N PRO A 211 13.80 -11.95 27.08
CA PRO A 211 12.58 -12.70 27.33
C PRO A 211 12.50 -12.91 28.84
N ALA A 212 11.43 -12.39 29.45
CA ALA A 212 11.09 -12.75 30.80
C ALA A 212 11.14 -14.27 30.85
N ASP A 213 12.01 -14.76 31.74
CA ASP A 213 12.28 -16.15 32.06
C ASP A 213 11.11 -17.05 31.64
N THR A 214 11.17 -17.67 30.45
CA THR A 214 10.09 -18.53 29.94
C THR A 214 9.85 -19.72 30.87
N LYS A 215 10.81 -19.99 31.77
CA LYS A 215 10.70 -20.91 32.89
C LYS A 215 9.67 -20.48 33.94
N ALA A 216 9.48 -19.19 34.18
CA ALA A 216 8.48 -18.70 35.14
C ALA A 216 7.06 -18.80 34.57
N ALA A 217 6.86 -18.49 33.28
CA ALA A 217 5.56 -18.64 32.62
C ALA A 217 5.15 -20.12 32.45
N ALA A 218 6.10 -21.04 32.29
CA ALA A 218 5.82 -22.47 32.24
C ALA A 218 5.37 -23.06 33.59
N ALA A 219 5.66 -22.40 34.71
CA ALA A 219 5.27 -22.87 36.04
C ALA A 219 3.79 -22.62 36.38
N ASP A 220 3.13 -21.71 35.65
CA ASP A 220 1.72 -21.33 35.86
C ASP A 220 0.73 -22.15 35.02
N PHE A 221 1.18 -23.17 34.28
CA PHE A 221 0.31 -24.10 33.57
C PHE A 221 0.24 -25.45 34.30
N PRO A 222 -0.77 -25.70 35.14
CA PRO A 222 -0.96 -26.98 35.80
C PRO A 222 -1.72 -27.94 34.87
N THR A 223 -1.14 -28.34 33.73
CA THR A 223 -1.45 -29.62 33.07
C THR A 223 -0.60 -29.83 31.81
N ASP A 224 -0.03 -31.02 31.74
CA ASP A 224 0.72 -31.57 30.62
C ASP A 224 -0.21 -31.82 29.42
N ILE A 225 0.02 -31.12 28.30
CA ILE A 225 -0.83 -31.20 27.08
C ILE A 225 -0.75 -32.60 26.43
N ASP A 226 0.26 -33.40 26.79
CA ASP A 226 0.43 -34.76 26.29
C ASP A 226 -0.63 -35.76 26.80
N GLN A 227 -1.49 -35.39 27.75
CA GLN A 227 -2.54 -36.27 28.29
C GLN A 227 -3.89 -36.26 27.55
N ARG A 228 -4.06 -35.50 26.44
CA ARG A 228 -5.37 -35.36 25.76
C ARG A 228 -5.44 -35.68 24.27
N LEU A 229 -4.47 -36.41 23.73
CA LEU A 229 -4.64 -37.01 22.39
C LEU A 229 -5.08 -38.47 22.55
N PRO A 230 -6.35 -38.83 22.28
CA PRO A 230 -6.72 -40.22 22.11
C PRO A 230 -5.92 -40.78 20.93
N ALA A 231 -5.23 -41.89 21.18
CA ALA A 231 -4.45 -42.63 20.20
C ALA A 231 -5.29 -42.86 18.93
N ALA A 232 -4.73 -42.46 17.80
CA ALA A 232 -5.30 -42.66 16.48
C ALA A 232 -5.74 -44.12 16.31
N ALA A 233 -7.02 -44.31 16.04
CA ALA A 233 -7.56 -45.56 15.56
C ALA A 233 -6.84 -45.97 14.27
N ALA A 234 -6.57 -47.27 14.16
CA ALA A 234 -5.79 -47.89 13.10
C ALA A 234 -6.29 -47.54 11.68
N PRO A 235 -5.40 -47.59 10.67
CA PRO A 235 -5.76 -47.25 9.30
C PRO A 235 -6.70 -48.29 8.70
N HIS A 236 -7.85 -47.85 8.22
CA HIS A 236 -8.71 -48.65 7.35
C HIS A 236 -8.02 -48.85 5.99
N PRO A 237 -7.96 -50.09 5.47
CA PRO A 237 -7.48 -50.34 4.12
C PRO A 237 -8.51 -49.79 3.13
N HIS A 238 -8.11 -48.80 2.33
CA HIS A 238 -8.87 -48.36 1.18
C HIS A 238 -8.78 -49.42 0.08
N ASP A 239 -9.93 -50.05 -0.15
CA ASP A 239 -10.20 -50.92 -1.29
C ASP A 239 -10.27 -50.03 -2.55
N HIS A 240 -9.22 -50.11 -3.36
CA HIS A 240 -9.16 -49.51 -4.69
C HIS A 240 -9.59 -50.58 -5.70
N ASP A 241 -10.86 -50.55 -6.13
CA ASP A 241 -11.26 -50.99 -7.48
C ASP A 241 -12.73 -50.68 -7.76
N GLN A 242 -13.01 -49.57 -8.44
CA GLN A 242 -14.11 -49.55 -9.44
C GLN A 242 -14.06 -48.30 -10.33
N PRO A 243 -13.82 -48.44 -11.64
CA PRO A 243 -14.08 -47.37 -12.61
C PRO A 243 -15.58 -47.27 -12.96
N PRO A 244 -16.07 -46.06 -13.31
CA PRO A 244 -17.49 -45.82 -13.61
C PRO A 244 -17.90 -46.40 -14.98
N PRO A 245 -19.15 -46.89 -15.13
CA PRO A 245 -19.66 -47.40 -16.40
C PRO A 245 -19.97 -46.26 -17.39
N SER A 246 -19.59 -46.46 -18.65
CA SER A 246 -19.85 -45.55 -19.77
C SER A 246 -21.34 -45.43 -20.09
N PRO A 247 -21.85 -44.24 -20.46
CA PRO A 247 -23.23 -44.07 -20.88
C PRO A 247 -23.46 -44.65 -22.29
N GLY A 248 -24.40 -45.59 -22.37
CA GLY A 248 -24.85 -46.26 -23.57
C GLY A 248 -25.57 -45.35 -24.55
N SER A 249 -25.29 -45.60 -25.83
CA SER A 249 -25.95 -45.04 -27.00
C SER A 249 -27.44 -45.36 -27.01
N SER A 250 -28.29 -44.36 -27.25
CA SER A 250 -29.71 -44.56 -27.54
C SER A 250 -29.98 -44.34 -29.04
N PRO A 251 -30.84 -45.16 -29.66
CA PRO A 251 -31.05 -45.18 -31.10
C PRO A 251 -32.12 -44.19 -31.57
N THR A 252 -31.96 -43.77 -32.82
CA THR A 252 -32.92 -43.06 -33.66
C THR A 252 -34.19 -43.91 -33.90
N PRO A 253 -35.36 -43.28 -34.03
CA PRO A 253 -36.36 -43.79 -34.96
C PRO A 253 -36.82 -42.73 -35.98
N THR A 254 -37.13 -43.29 -37.15
CA THR A 254 -37.79 -42.79 -38.36
C THR A 254 -39.02 -41.92 -38.16
#